data_AF-A0A7L7KU47-F1
#
_entry.id   AF-A0A7L7KU47-F1
#
_cell.length_a   1.000
_cell.length_b   1.000
_cell.length_c   1.000
_cell.angle_alpha   90.00
_cell.angle_beta   90.00
_cell.angle_gamma   90.00
#
_symmetry.space_group_name_H-M   'P 1'
#
loop_
_entity.id
_entity.type
_entity.pdbx_description
1 polymer ?
#
loop_
_entity_poly.entity_id
_entity_poly.type
_entity_poly.pdbx_seq_one_letter_code
_entity_poly.pdbx_strand_id
1 'polypeptide(L)'
;MISSRWNSGIPIKYIISLLMLFVSFFYSAMSGLFWIALFFAIVSGYYISTLRIRRELILYSIILILVFQNFIIGVGAHLASNATGLSYLTQVPLFFVVGIFLGSGLKNIEYERSMLYFILLLIFIAFSLFIGRGTFNSIFANLRNLVFFYIVYYVSKKIMLKEFSIHYFVSKIVILSIFILVIGIILLIGGFPLYKMIGVNEVYAAKSASLDVLSAVSLDDRFYSDIIGFSVNRMGSLYYEPVSLGYLLVGMYLFVTLFDWTSDILVKNISKVLLLIAILLSFGKGSFLILLLSIFAPLLHRFFKKIFSTRLLKITFIMHRIKFLYYSFH
;
A
#
# COMPACT_ATOMS: atom_id res chain seq x y z
N MET A 1 26.70 -24.63 1.88
CA MET A 1 26.96 -23.71 3.01
C MET A 1 25.93 -22.57 3.09
N ILE A 2 24.62 -22.88 2.98
CA ILE A 2 23.52 -21.91 3.10
C ILE A 2 22.49 -22.56 4.02
N SER A 3 22.65 -22.46 5.35
CA SER A 3 21.61 -22.99 6.25
C SER A 3 21.58 -22.39 7.66
N SER A 4 22.56 -21.61 8.12
CA SER A 4 22.57 -21.15 9.53
C SER A 4 22.25 -19.67 9.78
N ARG A 5 22.21 -18.80 8.75
CA ARG A 5 21.96 -17.35 8.97
C ARG A 5 20.52 -16.87 8.78
N TRP A 6 19.61 -17.71 8.29
CA TRP A 6 18.25 -17.29 7.93
C TRP A 6 17.19 -17.59 8.99
N ASN A 7 17.54 -18.30 10.06
CA ASN A 7 16.64 -18.75 11.13
C ASN A 7 16.49 -17.80 12.33
N SER A 8 16.92 -16.53 12.22
CA SER A 8 16.47 -15.54 13.20
C SER A 8 15.01 -15.19 12.91
N GLY A 9 14.11 -15.72 13.73
CA GLY A 9 12.68 -15.41 13.71
C GLY A 9 12.41 -13.90 13.79
N ILE A 10 11.16 -13.50 13.55
CA ILE A 10 10.77 -12.09 13.63
C ILE A 10 11.11 -11.58 15.04
N PRO A 11 11.89 -10.49 15.19
CA PRO A 11 12.32 -10.00 16.49
C PRO A 11 11.12 -9.64 17.38
N ILE A 12 11.10 -10.12 18.62
CA ILE A 12 10.00 -9.87 19.57
C ILE A 12 9.73 -8.36 19.74
N LYS A 13 10.78 -7.55 19.82
CA LYS A 13 10.67 -6.08 19.92
C LYS A 13 9.92 -5.44 18.74
N TYR A 14 10.07 -5.99 17.54
CA TYR A 14 9.33 -5.55 16.35
C TYR A 14 7.84 -5.91 16.47
N ILE A 15 7.53 -7.13 16.92
CA ILE A 15 6.16 -7.60 17.13
C ILE A 15 5.46 -6.74 18.18
N ILE A 16 6.10 -6.50 19.33
CA ILE A 16 5.56 -5.65 20.40
C ILE A 16 5.27 -4.25 19.88
N SER A 17 6.18 -3.65 19.11
CA SER A 17 5.97 -2.31 18.56
C SER A 17 4.78 -2.25 17.60
N LEU A 18 4.61 -3.25 16.74
CA LEU A 18 3.43 -3.34 15.87
C LEU A 18 2.15 -3.58 16.64
N LEU A 19 2.19 -4.44 17.66
CA LEU A 19 1.02 -4.73 18.49
C LEU A 19 0.58 -3.49 19.27
N MET A 20 1.52 -2.72 19.83
CA MET A 20 1.22 -1.43 20.46
C MET A 20 0.58 -0.45 19.49
N LEU A 21 1.07 -0.39 18.25
CA LEU A 21 0.45 0.44 17.21
C LEU A 21 -0.97 -0.03 16.90
N PHE A 22 -1.17 -1.32 16.64
CA PHE A 22 -2.48 -1.84 16.27
C PHE A 22 -3.50 -1.75 17.43
N VAL A 23 -3.07 -1.96 18.67
CA VAL A 23 -3.93 -1.79 19.85
C VAL A 23 -4.28 -0.33 20.07
N SER A 24 -3.32 0.59 19.97
CA SER A 24 -3.61 2.02 20.10
C SER A 24 -4.52 2.53 18.99
N PHE A 25 -4.32 2.04 17.76
CA PHE A 25 -5.18 2.33 16.63
C PHE A 25 -6.60 1.80 16.87
N PHE A 26 -6.75 0.52 17.25
CA PHE A 26 -8.05 -0.08 17.56
C PHE A 26 -8.77 0.65 18.70
N TYR A 27 -8.06 0.97 19.78
CA TYR A 27 -8.59 1.74 20.91
C TYR A 27 -9.04 3.14 20.49
N SER A 28 -8.28 3.86 19.66
CA SER A 28 -8.69 5.16 19.14
C SER A 28 -9.91 5.07 18.20
N ALA A 29 -10.05 3.99 17.43
CA ALA A 29 -11.25 3.74 16.63
C ALA A 29 -12.49 3.55 17.51
N MET A 30 -12.34 2.82 18.62
CA MET A 30 -13.43 2.62 19.60
C MET A 30 -13.79 3.90 20.36
N SER A 31 -12.79 4.63 20.88
CA SER A 31 -13.00 5.73 21.83
C SER A 31 -13.18 7.10 21.17
N GLY A 32 -12.88 7.25 19.88
CA GLY A 32 -12.83 8.55 19.19
C GLY A 32 -11.61 9.40 19.53
N LEU A 33 -10.71 8.94 20.41
CA LEU A 33 -9.48 9.62 20.80
C LEU A 33 -8.37 9.42 19.76
N PHE A 34 -8.55 10.01 18.58
CA PHE A 34 -7.66 9.81 17.43
C PHE A 34 -6.21 10.23 17.68
N TRP A 35 -5.96 11.21 18.54
CA TRP A 35 -4.61 11.67 18.89
C TRP A 35 -3.71 10.57 19.47
N ILE A 36 -4.29 9.60 20.19
CA ILE A 36 -3.54 8.47 20.77
C ILE A 36 -2.92 7.63 19.65
N ALA A 37 -3.72 7.20 18.67
CA ALA A 37 -3.23 6.46 17.52
C ALA A 37 -2.16 7.23 16.73
N LEU A 38 -2.33 8.54 16.53
CA LEU A 38 -1.32 9.35 15.83
C LEU A 38 0.00 9.43 16.60
N PHE A 39 -0.06 9.62 17.92
CA PHE A 39 1.13 9.62 18.77
C PHE A 39 1.86 8.28 18.74
N PHE A 40 1.14 7.18 18.96
CA PHE A 40 1.72 5.83 18.93
C PHE A 40 2.20 5.43 17.55
N ALA A 41 1.64 5.97 16.46
CA ALA A 41 2.16 5.80 15.11
C ALA A 41 3.58 6.37 14.98
N ILE A 42 3.80 7.61 15.42
CA ILE A 42 5.14 8.24 15.40
C ILE A 42 6.10 7.43 16.28
N VAL A 43 5.72 7.13 17.53
CA VAL A 43 6.57 6.41 18.49
C VAL A 43 6.95 5.03 17.98
N SER A 44 5.99 4.27 17.46
CA SER A 44 6.23 2.92 16.93
C SER A 44 7.10 2.96 15.67
N GLY A 45 6.85 3.90 14.76
CA GLY A 45 7.68 4.10 13.57
C GLY A 45 9.12 4.46 13.92
N TYR A 46 9.29 5.38 14.87
CA TYR A 46 10.60 5.77 15.39
C TYR A 46 11.32 4.57 16.00
N TYR A 47 10.65 3.83 16.89
CA TYR A 47 11.23 2.66 17.54
C TYR A 47 11.63 1.58 16.52
N ILE A 48 10.74 1.20 15.60
CA ILE A 48 11.02 0.21 14.54
C ILE A 48 12.23 0.61 13.70
N SER A 49 12.42 1.89 13.41
CA SER A 49 13.55 2.36 12.60
C SER A 49 14.90 2.34 13.35
N THR A 50 14.87 2.53 14.67
CA THR A 50 16.05 2.51 15.54
C THR A 50 16.45 1.09 15.94
N LEU A 51 15.52 0.14 15.88
CA LEU A 51 15.82 -1.28 16.03
C LEU A 51 16.86 -1.70 14.98
N ARG A 52 17.96 -2.34 15.44
CA ARG A 52 18.96 -3.00 14.57
C ARG A 52 18.41 -4.33 14.02
N ILE A 53 17.24 -4.27 13.41
CA ILE A 53 16.55 -5.42 12.81
C ILE A 53 16.75 -5.44 11.31
N ARG A 54 16.33 -6.55 10.69
CA ARG A 54 16.19 -6.73 9.25
C ARG A 54 15.38 -5.57 8.65
N ARG A 55 15.97 -4.81 7.73
CA ARG A 55 15.40 -3.56 7.21
C ARG A 55 14.17 -3.79 6.33
N GLU A 56 14.06 -4.98 5.75
CA GLU A 56 12.89 -5.51 5.05
C GLU A 56 11.64 -5.46 5.93
N LEU A 57 11.79 -5.69 7.24
CA LEU A 57 10.67 -5.66 8.19
C LEU A 57 10.13 -4.25 8.39
N ILE A 58 10.96 -3.22 8.20
CA ILE A 58 10.53 -1.82 8.25
C ILE A 58 9.62 -1.53 7.05
N LEU A 59 10.04 -1.87 5.83
CA LEU A 59 9.18 -1.71 4.64
C LEU A 59 7.92 -2.57 4.72
N TYR A 60 8.06 -3.79 5.22
CA TYR A 60 6.93 -4.69 5.42
C TYR A 60 5.93 -4.12 6.44
N SER A 61 6.39 -3.44 7.51
CA SER A 61 5.49 -2.80 8.48
C SER A 61 4.64 -1.69 7.87
N ILE A 62 5.18 -0.93 6.93
CA ILE A 62 4.43 0.11 6.20
C ILE A 62 3.28 -0.55 5.41
N ILE A 63 3.58 -1.64 4.70
CA ILE A 63 2.57 -2.39 3.93
C ILE A 63 1.50 -2.98 4.87
N LEU A 64 1.91 -3.58 5.99
CA LEU A 64 0.96 -4.14 6.98
C LEU A 64 -0.01 -3.07 7.49
N ILE A 65 0.47 -1.90 7.86
CA ILE A 65 -0.39 -0.82 8.37
C ILE A 65 -1.39 -0.39 7.29
N LEU A 66 -0.94 -0.22 6.04
CA LEU A 66 -1.83 0.13 4.93
C LEU A 66 -2.92 -0.94 4.70
N VAL A 67 -2.59 -2.22 4.84
CA VAL A 67 -3.52 -3.34 4.63
C VAL A 67 -4.57 -3.40 5.72
N PHE A 68 -4.15 -3.27 6.98
CA PHE A 68 -5.03 -3.44 8.13
C PHE A 68 -5.73 -2.16 8.58
N GLN A 69 -5.32 -1.00 8.07
CA GLN A 69 -5.87 0.31 8.48
C GLN A 69 -7.40 0.33 8.41
N ASN A 70 -7.99 0.00 7.26
CA ASN A 70 -9.44 0.10 7.08
C ASN A 70 -10.18 -0.94 7.91
N PHE A 71 -9.62 -2.14 8.05
CA PHE A 71 -10.16 -3.16 8.94
C PHE A 71 -10.18 -2.75 10.41
N ILE A 72 -9.10 -2.15 10.91
CA ILE A 72 -9.02 -1.69 12.30
C ILE A 72 -9.99 -0.54 12.55
N ILE A 73 -10.09 0.41 11.61
CA ILE A 73 -11.08 1.49 11.69
C ILE A 73 -12.49 0.89 11.72
N GLY A 74 -12.83 0.01 10.78
CA GLY A 74 -14.17 -0.57 10.67
C GLY A 74 -14.56 -1.35 11.91
N VAL A 75 -13.79 -2.38 12.28
CA VAL A 75 -14.13 -3.24 13.42
C VAL A 75 -14.11 -2.46 14.73
N GLY A 76 -13.10 -1.62 14.96
CA GLY A 76 -12.99 -0.85 16.20
C GLY A 76 -14.12 0.15 16.36
N ALA A 77 -14.44 0.92 15.32
CA ALA A 77 -15.53 1.88 15.34
C ALA A 77 -16.89 1.19 15.51
N HIS A 78 -17.12 0.09 14.78
CA HIS A 78 -18.38 -0.63 14.80
C HIS A 78 -18.70 -1.23 16.17
N LEU A 79 -17.72 -1.86 16.82
CA LEU A 79 -17.88 -2.46 18.15
C LEU A 79 -18.27 -1.45 19.23
N ALA A 80 -17.80 -0.20 19.11
CA ALA A 80 -18.11 0.87 20.05
C ALA A 80 -19.22 1.81 19.56
N SER A 81 -19.81 1.54 18.39
CA SER A 81 -20.76 2.45 17.72
C SER A 81 -20.24 3.89 17.57
N ASN A 82 -18.93 4.06 17.36
CA ASN A 82 -18.30 5.37 17.24
C ASN A 82 -18.21 5.82 15.78
N ALA A 83 -18.84 6.95 15.45
CA ALA A 83 -18.74 7.57 14.12
C ALA A 83 -17.84 8.83 14.11
N THR A 84 -17.32 9.24 15.26
CA THR A 84 -16.63 10.53 15.41
C THR A 84 -15.13 10.41 15.18
N GLY A 85 -14.55 11.40 14.48
CA GLY A 85 -13.09 11.52 14.30
C GLY A 85 -12.42 10.45 13.45
N LEU A 86 -13.17 9.54 12.82
CA LEU A 86 -12.62 8.41 12.07
C LEU A 86 -11.76 8.84 10.86
N SER A 87 -12.06 9.99 10.26
CA SER A 87 -11.29 10.53 9.14
C SER A 87 -9.84 10.85 9.52
N TYR A 88 -9.58 11.23 10.77
CA TYR A 88 -8.21 11.45 11.27
C TYR A 88 -7.41 10.16 11.37
N LEU A 89 -8.07 9.04 11.66
CA LEU A 89 -7.43 7.74 11.72
C LEU A 89 -6.92 7.26 10.37
N THR A 90 -7.44 7.82 9.27
CA THR A 90 -6.89 7.55 7.93
C THR A 90 -5.46 8.07 7.74
N GLN A 91 -4.96 8.90 8.66
CA GLN A 91 -3.64 9.51 8.63
C GLN A 91 -2.58 8.69 9.37
N VAL A 92 -2.96 7.65 10.11
CA VAL A 92 -2.04 6.79 10.89
C VAL A 92 -0.83 6.29 10.07
N PRO A 93 -0.98 5.80 8.82
CA PRO A 93 0.18 5.38 8.02
C PRO A 93 1.17 6.52 7.74
N LEU A 94 0.68 7.74 7.50
CA LEU A 94 1.54 8.90 7.27
C LEU A 94 2.39 9.20 8.51
N PHE A 95 1.76 9.30 9.68
CA PHE A 95 2.46 9.56 10.92
C PHE A 95 3.43 8.45 11.31
N PHE A 96 3.09 7.19 11.00
CA PHE A 96 4.00 6.07 11.18
C PHE A 96 5.25 6.18 10.31
N VAL A 97 5.09 6.50 9.02
CA VAL A 97 6.22 6.69 8.10
C VAL A 97 7.05 7.91 8.47
N VAL A 98 6.42 8.99 8.95
CA VAL A 98 7.13 10.14 9.55
C VAL A 98 7.97 9.69 10.76
N GLY A 99 7.41 8.85 11.64
CA GLY A 99 8.16 8.24 12.75
C GLY A 99 9.39 7.47 12.28
N ILE A 100 9.24 6.63 11.24
CA ILE A 100 10.36 5.89 10.63
C ILE A 100 11.41 6.86 10.08
N PHE A 101 10.97 7.90 9.37
CA PHE A 101 11.84 8.91 8.81
C PHE A 101 12.67 9.59 9.91
N LEU A 102 12.03 10.03 11.00
CA LEU A 102 12.69 10.66 12.15
C LEU A 102 13.70 9.72 12.84
N GLY A 103 13.34 8.46 13.07
CA GLY A 103 14.21 7.52 13.80
C GLY A 103 15.31 6.88 12.95
N SER A 104 15.22 6.96 11.61
CA SER A 104 16.25 6.45 10.69
C SER A 104 17.58 7.21 10.72
N GLY A 105 17.73 8.20 11.60
CA GLY A 105 18.98 8.93 11.84
C GLY A 105 19.28 10.00 10.80
N LEU A 106 18.24 10.58 10.18
CA LEU A 106 18.34 11.65 9.20
C LEU A 106 18.63 13.02 9.83
N LYS A 107 19.69 13.11 10.64
CA LYS A 107 20.29 14.42 10.97
C LYS A 107 21.00 15.04 9.74
N ASN A 108 21.32 14.24 8.73
CA ASN A 108 21.89 14.69 7.46
C ASN A 108 20.92 14.41 6.30
N ILE A 109 19.98 15.33 6.09
CA ILE A 109 19.20 15.37 4.85
C ILE A 109 20.18 15.81 3.75
N GLU A 110 20.76 14.85 3.05
CA GLU A 110 21.46 15.16 1.81
C GLU A 110 20.42 15.66 0.80
N TYR A 111 20.52 16.94 0.45
CA TYR A 111 19.68 17.57 -0.56
C TYR A 111 19.99 16.96 -1.93
N GLU A 112 19.26 15.91 -2.27
CA GLU A 112 19.31 15.31 -3.60
C GLU A 112 18.44 16.09 -4.60
N ARG A 113 18.80 16.08 -5.89
CA ARG A 113 17.98 16.67 -6.98
C ARG A 113 16.55 16.13 -7.02
N SER A 114 16.35 14.89 -6.59
CA SER A 114 15.02 14.26 -6.45
C SER A 114 14.12 15.02 -5.46
N MET A 115 14.67 15.52 -4.35
CA MET A 115 13.96 16.34 -3.36
C MET A 115 13.57 17.70 -3.94
N LEU A 116 14.45 18.32 -4.72
CA LEU A 116 14.14 19.58 -5.41
C LEU A 116 12.97 19.41 -6.37
N TYR A 117 12.97 18.38 -7.23
CA TYR A 117 11.86 18.12 -8.15
C TYR A 117 10.56 17.82 -7.41
N PHE A 118 10.64 17.12 -6.28
CA PHE A 118 9.47 16.86 -5.44
C PHE A 118 8.90 18.14 -4.80
N ILE A 119 9.76 19.01 -4.25
CA ILE A 119 9.35 20.31 -3.71
C ILE A 119 8.75 21.18 -4.81
N LEU A 120 9.36 21.20 -5.99
CA LEU A 120 8.86 21.94 -7.16
C LEU A 120 7.48 21.42 -7.59
N LEU A 121 7.28 20.09 -7.61
CA LEU A 121 5.98 19.48 -7.87
C LEU A 121 4.94 19.87 -6.81
N LEU A 122 5.31 19.88 -5.52
CA LEU A 122 4.44 20.36 -4.44
C LEU A 122 4.05 21.82 -4.64
N ILE A 123 5.00 22.68 -5.04
CA ILE A 123 4.74 24.08 -5.36
C ILE A 123 3.80 24.20 -6.55
N PHE A 124 3.97 23.40 -7.60
CA PHE A 124 3.06 23.41 -8.75
C PHE A 124 1.65 22.95 -8.39
N ILE A 125 1.51 21.91 -7.56
CA ILE A 125 0.21 21.45 -7.06
C ILE A 125 -0.41 22.52 -6.15
N ALA A 126 0.38 23.14 -5.28
CA ALA A 126 -0.09 24.26 -4.46
C ALA A 126 -0.46 25.47 -5.33
N PHE A 127 0.26 25.76 -6.41
CA PHE A 127 -0.09 26.82 -7.35
C PHE A 127 -1.37 26.49 -8.13
N SER A 128 -1.58 25.21 -8.44
CA SER A 128 -2.85 24.74 -9.02
C SER A 128 -4.05 24.98 -8.11
N LEU A 129 -3.86 25.18 -6.79
CA LEU A 129 -4.92 25.63 -5.87
C LEU A 129 -5.49 27.00 -6.25
N PHE A 130 -4.63 27.90 -6.75
CA PHE A 130 -5.04 29.27 -7.08
C PHE A 130 -5.76 29.36 -8.44
N ILE A 131 -5.55 28.37 -9.32
CA ILE A 131 -6.06 28.37 -10.70
C ILE A 131 -7.18 27.33 -10.91
N GLY A 132 -7.20 26.24 -10.13
CA GLY A 132 -8.10 25.10 -10.31
C GLY A 132 -9.43 25.21 -9.56
N ARG A 133 -10.50 24.63 -10.13
CA ARG A 133 -11.85 24.56 -9.55
C ARG A 133 -12.07 23.39 -8.57
N GLY A 134 -11.00 22.84 -7.99
CA GLY A 134 -11.09 21.70 -7.08
C GLY A 134 -11.49 22.12 -5.65
N THR A 135 -12.16 21.23 -4.90
CA THR A 135 -12.43 21.49 -3.48
C THR A 135 -11.15 21.43 -2.66
N PHE A 136 -10.99 22.33 -1.69
CA PHE A 136 -9.81 22.38 -0.80
C PHE A 136 -9.48 21.01 -0.16
N ASN A 137 -10.51 20.26 0.26
CA ASN A 137 -10.36 18.94 0.85
C ASN A 137 -9.73 17.91 -0.09
N SER A 138 -10.11 17.92 -1.37
CA SER A 138 -9.56 17.00 -2.38
C SER A 138 -8.07 17.27 -2.62
N ILE A 139 -7.68 18.54 -2.66
CA ILE A 139 -6.29 18.92 -2.93
C ILE A 139 -5.41 18.64 -1.73
N PHE A 140 -5.89 18.89 -0.51
CA PHE A 140 -5.19 18.51 0.72
C PHE A 140 -4.98 16.99 0.82
N ALA A 141 -5.99 16.20 0.42
CA ALA A 141 -5.86 14.74 0.35
C ALA A 141 -4.79 14.30 -0.67
N ASN A 142 -4.71 14.96 -1.83
CA ASN A 142 -3.69 14.69 -2.84
C ASN A 142 -2.28 15.07 -2.36
N LEU A 143 -2.11 16.25 -1.74
CA LEU A 143 -0.85 16.66 -1.14
C LEU A 143 -0.39 15.67 -0.06
N ARG A 144 -1.31 15.23 0.81
CA ARG A 144 -1.04 14.21 1.83
C ARG A 144 -0.55 12.90 1.21
N ASN A 145 -1.23 12.41 0.18
CA ASN A 145 -0.87 11.16 -0.48
C ASN A 145 0.49 11.28 -1.19
N LEU A 146 0.78 12.43 -1.81
CA LEU A 146 2.04 12.72 -2.49
C LEU A 146 3.22 12.83 -1.50
N VAL A 147 3.00 13.49 -0.35
CA VAL A 147 3.98 13.56 0.75
C VAL A 147 4.22 12.18 1.33
N PHE A 148 3.17 11.42 1.64
CA PHE A 148 3.30 10.04 2.11
C PHE A 148 4.16 9.21 1.16
N PHE A 149 3.82 9.27 -0.13
CA PHE A 149 4.54 8.56 -1.17
C PHE A 149 6.02 8.92 -1.22
N TYR A 150 6.36 10.20 -1.19
CA TYR A 150 7.74 10.65 -1.20
C TYR A 150 8.52 10.20 0.02
N ILE A 151 7.93 10.28 1.22
CA ILE A 151 8.63 9.83 2.44
C ILE A 151 8.84 8.32 2.38
N VAL A 152 7.84 7.53 1.94
CA VAL A 152 8.00 6.09 1.72
C VAL A 152 9.11 5.81 0.70
N TYR A 153 9.13 6.53 -0.42
CA TYR A 153 10.17 6.41 -1.45
C TYR A 153 11.56 6.67 -0.86
N TYR A 154 11.73 7.78 -0.13
CA TYR A 154 13.01 8.17 0.45
C TYR A 154 13.50 7.16 1.50
N VAL A 155 12.59 6.73 2.39
CA VAL A 155 12.85 5.68 3.39
C VAL A 155 13.26 4.38 2.70
N SER A 156 12.53 3.96 1.67
CA SER A 156 12.80 2.74 0.90
C SER A 156 14.15 2.79 0.21
N LYS A 157 14.46 3.89 -0.49
CA LYS A 157 15.75 4.11 -1.14
C LYS A 157 16.90 3.95 -0.15
N LYS A 158 16.84 4.63 1.00
CA LYS A 158 17.91 4.57 2.01
C LYS A 158 18.04 3.20 2.67
N ILE A 159 16.92 2.51 2.87
CA ILE A 159 16.92 1.15 3.41
C ILE A 159 17.55 0.16 2.42
N MET A 160 17.20 0.26 1.13
CA MET A 160 17.68 -0.66 0.10
C MET A 160 19.16 -0.48 -0.25
N LEU A 161 19.77 0.67 0.06
CA LEU A 161 21.21 0.90 -0.11
C LEU A 161 22.08 0.15 0.92
N LYS A 162 21.48 -0.40 1.99
CA LYS A 162 22.15 -1.22 3.00
C LYS A 162 21.85 -2.69 2.76
N GLU A 163 22.41 -3.60 3.56
CA GLU A 163 22.18 -5.06 3.48
C GLU A 163 20.67 -5.42 3.48
N PHE A 164 20.06 -5.46 2.30
CA PHE A 164 18.63 -5.69 2.06
C PHE A 164 18.45 -6.97 1.25
N SER A 165 17.77 -7.95 1.84
CA SER A 165 17.36 -9.20 1.22
C SER A 165 16.02 -9.03 0.52
N ILE A 166 16.09 -8.82 -0.79
CA ILE A 166 14.92 -8.81 -1.67
C ILE A 166 14.13 -10.13 -1.54
N HIS A 167 14.82 -11.26 -1.50
CA HIS A 167 14.20 -12.59 -1.38
C HIS A 167 13.34 -12.71 -0.11
N TYR A 168 13.86 -12.28 1.05
CA TYR A 168 13.09 -12.32 2.29
C TYR A 168 11.87 -11.39 2.23
N PHE A 169 12.04 -10.16 1.72
CA PHE A 169 10.94 -9.22 1.58
C PHE A 169 9.81 -9.76 0.69
N VAL A 170 10.15 -10.30 -0.49
CA VAL A 170 9.16 -10.87 -1.42
C VAL A 170 8.46 -12.08 -0.81
N SER A 171 9.15 -12.93 -0.06
CA SER A 171 8.51 -14.05 0.65
C SER A 171 7.42 -13.60 1.63
N LYS A 172 7.63 -12.48 2.34
CA LYS A 172 6.64 -11.90 3.26
C LYS A 172 5.47 -11.26 2.51
N ILE A 173 5.73 -10.65 1.35
CA ILE A 173 4.67 -10.16 0.47
C ILE A 173 3.78 -11.29 -0.03
N VAL A 174 4.36 -12.43 -0.45
CA VAL A 174 3.59 -13.59 -0.92
C VAL A 174 2.68 -14.14 0.18
N ILE A 175 3.19 -14.28 1.40
CA ILE A 175 2.39 -14.75 2.54
C ILE A 175 1.23 -13.78 2.79
N LEU A 176 1.51 -12.47 2.76
CA LEU A 176 0.50 -11.44 2.96
C LEU A 176 -0.56 -11.44 1.84
N SER A 177 -0.16 -11.63 0.59
CA SER A 177 -1.10 -11.66 -0.53
C SER A 177 -2.03 -12.86 -0.48
N ILE A 178 -1.52 -14.04 -0.11
CA ILE A 178 -2.33 -15.24 0.11
C ILE A 178 -3.32 -15.00 1.24
N PHE A 179 -2.87 -14.40 2.35
CA PHE A 179 -3.77 -14.04 3.45
C PHE A 179 -4.88 -13.08 3.01
N ILE A 180 -4.54 -12.01 2.28
CA ILE A 180 -5.51 -11.04 1.75
C ILE A 180 -6.51 -11.71 0.79
N LEU A 181 -6.05 -12.64 -0.04
CA LEU A 181 -6.90 -13.42 -0.95
C LEU A 181 -7.90 -14.29 -0.18
N VAL A 182 -7.43 -15.05 0.81
CA VAL A 182 -8.30 -15.93 1.62
C VAL A 182 -9.37 -15.12 2.33
N ILE A 183 -8.98 -14.03 3.01
CA ILE A 183 -9.96 -13.14 3.66
C ILE A 183 -10.89 -12.50 2.62
N GLY A 184 -10.35 -12.08 1.48
CA GLY A 184 -11.14 -11.50 0.39
C GLY A 184 -12.21 -12.44 -0.15
N ILE A 185 -11.90 -13.72 -0.32
CA ILE A 185 -12.86 -14.76 -0.73
C ILE A 185 -13.94 -14.94 0.35
N ILE A 186 -13.56 -15.02 1.62
CA ILE A 186 -14.51 -15.14 2.73
C ILE A 186 -15.48 -13.96 2.75
N LEU A 187 -14.98 -12.72 2.61
CA LEU A 187 -15.82 -11.54 2.56
C LEU A 187 -16.69 -11.47 1.30
N LEU A 188 -16.18 -11.92 0.16
CA LEU A 188 -16.93 -11.96 -1.09
C LEU A 188 -18.11 -12.94 -0.99
N ILE A 189 -17.90 -14.13 -0.40
CA ILE A 189 -18.95 -15.13 -0.16
C ILE A 189 -19.96 -14.62 0.88
N GLY A 190 -19.47 -14.01 1.96
CA GLY A 190 -20.32 -13.48 3.04
C GLY A 190 -21.14 -12.26 2.64
N GLY A 191 -20.78 -11.58 1.55
CA GLY A 191 -21.52 -10.45 0.98
C GLY A 191 -21.70 -9.28 1.95
N PHE A 192 -22.69 -8.44 1.68
CA PHE A 192 -22.98 -7.26 2.50
C PHE A 192 -23.17 -7.55 4.00
N PRO A 193 -23.87 -8.62 4.44
CA PRO A 193 -24.02 -8.92 5.86
C PRO A 193 -22.68 -9.04 6.60
N LEU A 194 -21.72 -9.76 6.00
CA LEU A 194 -20.41 -9.94 6.62
C LEU A 194 -19.61 -8.63 6.63
N TYR A 195 -19.64 -7.85 5.54
CA TYR A 195 -19.02 -6.52 5.48
C TYR A 195 -19.60 -5.55 6.51
N LYS A 196 -20.92 -5.61 6.74
CA LYS A 196 -21.61 -4.82 7.76
C LYS A 196 -21.17 -5.21 9.17
N MET A 197 -21.06 -6.51 9.47
CA MET A 197 -20.58 -7.00 10.78
C MET A 197 -19.17 -6.53 11.13
N ILE A 198 -18.33 -6.29 10.13
CA ILE A 198 -16.95 -5.82 10.31
C ILE A 198 -16.81 -4.30 10.10
N GLY A 199 -17.92 -3.56 10.06
CA GLY A 199 -17.92 -2.10 10.08
C GLY A 199 -17.61 -1.38 8.77
N VAL A 200 -18.09 -1.88 7.62
CA VAL A 200 -17.87 -1.22 6.31
C VAL A 200 -18.42 0.22 6.26
N ASN A 201 -19.54 0.48 6.94
CA ASN A 201 -20.20 1.79 6.93
C ASN A 201 -19.36 2.84 7.64
N GLU A 202 -18.72 2.47 8.74
CA GLU A 202 -17.80 3.30 9.52
C GLU A 202 -16.54 3.62 8.72
N VAL A 203 -16.03 2.67 7.93
CA VAL A 203 -14.92 2.92 7.01
C VAL A 203 -15.32 3.92 5.92
N TYR A 204 -16.54 3.83 5.39
CA TYR A 204 -17.03 4.80 4.41
C TYR A 204 -17.22 6.19 5.01
N ALA A 205 -17.73 6.28 6.24
CA ALA A 205 -17.80 7.54 6.99
C ALA A 205 -16.39 8.13 7.22
N ALA A 206 -15.40 7.30 7.57
CA ALA A 206 -14.01 7.71 7.73
C ALA A 206 -13.39 8.28 6.44
N LYS A 207 -13.86 7.82 5.28
CA LYS A 207 -13.43 8.29 3.96
C LYS A 207 -14.27 9.43 3.39
N SER A 208 -15.16 10.00 4.21
CA SER A 208 -16.05 11.11 3.81
C SER A 208 -16.97 10.76 2.64
N ALA A 209 -17.40 9.50 2.52
CA ALA A 209 -18.54 9.16 1.68
C ALA A 209 -19.82 9.80 2.26
N SER A 210 -20.85 10.03 1.43
CA SER A 210 -22.08 10.70 1.84
C SER A 210 -22.71 10.06 3.10
N LEU A 211 -23.34 10.87 3.94
CA LEU A 211 -23.93 10.44 5.23
C LEU A 211 -25.02 9.37 5.09
N ASP A 212 -25.65 9.27 3.92
CA ASP A 212 -26.66 8.24 3.58
C ASP A 212 -26.09 6.80 3.58
N VAL A 213 -24.76 6.65 3.72
CA VAL A 213 -24.08 5.36 3.72
C VAL A 213 -24.18 4.63 5.07
N LEU A 214 -24.43 5.34 6.18
CA LEU A 214 -24.59 4.71 7.51
C LEU A 214 -25.85 3.83 7.59
N SER A 215 -26.89 4.17 6.80
CA SER A 215 -28.14 3.43 6.67
C SER A 215 -28.17 2.49 5.46
N ALA A 216 -27.03 2.28 4.78
CA ALA A 216 -26.96 1.45 3.58
C ALA A 216 -27.47 0.03 3.84
N VAL A 217 -28.27 -0.48 2.90
CA VAL A 217 -28.82 -1.85 2.90
C VAL A 217 -28.04 -2.77 1.94
N SER A 218 -27.11 -2.20 1.17
CA SER A 218 -26.27 -2.90 0.21
C SER A 218 -24.85 -2.33 0.23
N LEU A 219 -23.90 -3.05 -0.37
CA LEU A 219 -22.58 -2.51 -0.68
C LEU A 219 -22.72 -1.32 -1.65
N ASP A 220 -21.77 -0.40 -1.59
CA ASP A 220 -21.62 0.73 -2.52
C ASP A 220 -21.34 0.24 -3.95
N ASP A 221 -21.76 1.00 -4.97
CA ASP A 221 -21.49 0.76 -6.40
C ASP A 221 -20.02 0.45 -6.72
N ARG A 222 -19.09 0.93 -5.89
CA ARG A 222 -17.65 0.60 -5.97
C ARG A 222 -17.35 -0.90 -5.88
N PHE A 223 -18.23 -1.68 -5.24
CA PHE A 223 -18.15 -3.14 -5.13
C PHE A 223 -18.74 -3.88 -6.32
N TYR A 224 -19.28 -3.17 -7.31
CA TYR A 224 -19.83 -3.75 -8.52
C TYR A 224 -19.10 -3.25 -9.76
N SER A 225 -19.01 -4.09 -10.78
CA SER A 225 -18.47 -3.73 -12.09
C SER A 225 -19.28 -4.36 -13.18
N ASP A 226 -19.50 -3.63 -14.27
CA ASP A 226 -19.99 -4.25 -15.48
C ASP A 226 -18.83 -4.76 -16.34
N ILE A 227 -18.98 -5.99 -16.81
CA ILE A 227 -18.15 -6.62 -17.84
C ILE A 227 -19.09 -7.11 -18.94
N ILE A 228 -19.01 -6.48 -20.12
CA ILE A 228 -19.79 -6.87 -21.30
C ILE A 228 -21.30 -6.98 -20.97
N GLY A 229 -21.83 -6.00 -20.21
CA GLY A 229 -23.25 -5.93 -19.84
C GLY A 229 -23.68 -6.77 -18.64
N PHE A 230 -22.79 -7.55 -18.01
CA PHE A 230 -23.07 -8.28 -16.77
C PHE A 230 -22.43 -7.61 -15.57
N SER A 231 -23.22 -7.33 -14.54
CA SER A 231 -22.73 -6.83 -13.25
C SER A 231 -22.07 -7.96 -12.45
N VAL A 232 -20.85 -7.71 -11.99
CA VAL A 232 -20.01 -8.65 -11.24
C VAL A 232 -19.60 -8.02 -9.91
N ASN A 233 -19.68 -8.83 -8.85
CA ASN A 233 -19.25 -8.44 -7.52
C ASN A 233 -17.72 -8.45 -7.43
N ARG A 234 -17.16 -7.37 -6.89
CA ARG A 234 -15.73 -7.19 -6.70
C ARG A 234 -15.29 -7.56 -5.30
N MET A 235 -14.12 -8.17 -5.17
CA MET A 235 -13.47 -8.44 -3.90
C MET A 235 -12.86 -7.16 -3.30
N GLY A 236 -13.30 -6.75 -2.10
CA GLY A 236 -12.72 -5.62 -1.35
C GLY A 236 -11.72 -6.01 -0.25
N SER A 237 -11.78 -7.25 0.27
CA SER A 237 -10.98 -7.76 1.39
C SER A 237 -10.92 -6.80 2.60
N LEU A 238 -9.84 -6.84 3.38
CA LEU A 238 -9.53 -5.94 4.51
C LEU A 238 -9.33 -4.47 4.10
N TYR A 239 -9.20 -4.19 2.80
CA TYR A 239 -9.10 -2.83 2.27
C TYR A 239 -10.45 -2.13 2.18
N TYR A 240 -11.57 -2.88 2.17
CA TYR A 240 -12.93 -2.38 1.94
C TYR A 240 -13.08 -1.57 0.63
N GLU A 241 -12.11 -1.67 -0.27
CA GLU A 241 -12.09 -0.96 -1.54
C GLU A 241 -11.43 -1.83 -2.62
N PRO A 242 -12.22 -2.35 -3.56
CA PRO A 242 -11.71 -3.26 -4.59
C PRO A 242 -10.65 -2.64 -5.50
N VAL A 243 -10.75 -1.34 -5.79
CA VAL A 243 -9.80 -0.64 -6.66
C VAL A 243 -8.43 -0.52 -6.00
N SER A 244 -8.40 -0.03 -4.74
CA SER A 244 -7.19 0.09 -3.92
C SER A 244 -6.54 -1.28 -3.70
N LEU A 245 -7.35 -2.31 -3.44
CA LEU A 245 -6.91 -3.69 -3.33
C LEU A 245 -6.26 -4.19 -4.64
N GLY A 246 -6.90 -3.93 -5.79
CA GLY A 246 -6.37 -4.32 -7.09
C GLY A 246 -4.99 -3.72 -7.36
N TYR A 247 -4.78 -2.44 -7.04
CA TYR A 247 -3.46 -1.80 -7.17
C TYR A 247 -2.39 -2.46 -6.30
N LEU A 248 -2.72 -2.77 -5.04
CA LEU A 248 -1.79 -3.49 -4.15
C LEU A 248 -1.43 -4.87 -4.72
N LEU A 249 -2.43 -5.66 -5.12
CA LEU A 249 -2.24 -7.02 -5.62
C LEU A 249 -1.41 -7.04 -6.91
N VAL A 250 -1.63 -6.08 -7.83
CA VAL A 250 -0.78 -5.92 -9.02
C VAL A 250 0.65 -5.59 -8.63
N GLY A 251 0.88 -4.68 -7.68
CA GLY A 251 2.21 -4.40 -7.16
C GLY A 251 2.89 -5.66 -6.62
N MET A 252 2.20 -6.42 -5.77
CA MET A 252 2.70 -7.69 -5.22
C MET A 252 3.02 -8.71 -6.32
N TYR A 253 2.16 -8.85 -7.33
CA TYR A 253 2.37 -9.71 -8.49
C TYR A 253 3.62 -9.33 -9.29
N LEU A 254 3.86 -8.03 -9.50
CA LEU A 254 5.07 -7.57 -10.16
C LEU A 254 6.32 -7.91 -9.36
N PHE A 255 6.31 -7.73 -8.03
CA PHE A 255 7.45 -8.13 -7.18
C PHE A 255 7.76 -9.63 -7.28
N VAL A 256 6.74 -10.49 -7.24
CA VAL A 256 6.90 -11.96 -7.36
C VAL A 256 7.32 -12.39 -8.76
N THR A 257 6.97 -11.59 -9.77
CA THR A 257 7.35 -11.87 -11.16
C THR A 257 8.79 -11.45 -11.45
N LEU A 258 9.22 -10.31 -10.90
CA LEU A 258 10.53 -9.72 -11.16
C LEU A 258 11.66 -10.29 -10.29
N PHE A 259 11.34 -10.74 -9.07
CA PHE A 259 12.34 -11.19 -8.11
C PHE A 259 12.06 -12.61 -7.62
N ASP A 260 13.12 -13.40 -7.56
CA ASP A 260 13.06 -14.77 -7.04
C ASP A 260 13.06 -14.76 -5.50
N TRP A 261 12.05 -15.43 -4.93
CA TRP A 261 11.87 -15.59 -3.48
C TRP A 261 11.88 -17.06 -3.05
N THR A 262 11.98 -17.97 -4.01
CA THR A 262 12.12 -19.41 -3.78
C THR A 262 12.85 -20.00 -4.99
N SER A 263 13.67 -21.03 -4.74
CA SER A 263 14.29 -21.82 -5.80
C SER A 263 13.32 -22.81 -6.45
N ASP A 264 12.18 -23.08 -5.81
CA ASP A 264 11.16 -24.00 -6.30
C ASP A 264 10.27 -23.32 -7.35
N ILE A 265 10.39 -23.79 -8.60
CA ILE A 265 9.65 -23.26 -9.75
C ILE A 265 8.13 -23.43 -9.59
N LEU A 266 7.68 -24.52 -8.96
CA LEU A 266 6.28 -24.86 -8.79
C LEU A 266 5.66 -23.91 -7.77
N VAL A 267 6.30 -23.74 -6.61
CA VAL A 267 5.84 -22.80 -5.58
C VAL A 267 5.78 -21.37 -6.10
N LYS A 268 6.79 -20.97 -6.90
CA LYS A 268 6.81 -19.66 -7.56
C LYS A 268 5.63 -19.48 -8.51
N ASN A 269 5.36 -20.48 -9.36
CA ASN A 269 4.27 -20.42 -10.34
C ASN A 269 2.89 -20.44 -9.67
N ILE A 270 2.68 -21.28 -8.65
CA ILE A 270 1.44 -21.29 -7.87
C ILE A 270 1.18 -19.93 -7.24
N SER A 271 2.20 -19.31 -6.65
CA SER A 271 2.06 -17.99 -6.02
C SER A 271 1.65 -16.90 -7.02
N LYS A 272 2.18 -16.95 -8.24
CA LYS A 272 1.79 -16.05 -9.33
C LYS A 272 0.35 -16.28 -9.77
N VAL A 273 -0.07 -17.53 -9.92
CA VAL A 273 -1.44 -17.89 -10.31
C VAL A 273 -2.43 -17.44 -9.24
N LEU A 274 -2.15 -17.68 -7.96
CA LEU A 274 -2.98 -17.21 -6.85
C LEU A 274 -3.13 -15.68 -6.85
N LEU A 275 -2.03 -14.95 -7.04
CA LEU A 275 -2.06 -13.49 -7.16
C LEU A 275 -2.86 -13.03 -8.39
N LEU A 276 -2.75 -13.72 -9.53
CA LEU A 276 -3.52 -13.40 -10.73
C LEU A 276 -5.02 -13.62 -10.50
N ILE A 277 -5.40 -14.73 -9.84
CA ILE A 277 -6.79 -14.98 -9.41
C ILE A 277 -7.26 -13.85 -8.49
N ALA A 278 -6.45 -13.43 -7.52
CA ALA A 278 -6.79 -12.32 -6.62
C ALA A 278 -7.03 -11.00 -7.37
N ILE A 279 -6.19 -10.68 -8.35
CA ILE A 279 -6.33 -9.49 -9.21
C ILE A 279 -7.60 -9.57 -10.06
N LEU A 280 -7.92 -10.74 -10.62
CA LEU A 280 -9.15 -10.95 -11.36
C LEU A 280 -10.39 -10.74 -10.48
N LEU A 281 -10.40 -11.34 -9.28
CA LEU A 281 -11.51 -11.21 -8.33
C LEU A 281 -11.70 -9.78 -7.81
N SER A 282 -10.65 -8.95 -7.78
CA SER A 282 -10.80 -7.54 -7.38
C SER A 282 -11.46 -6.68 -8.47
N PHE A 283 -11.49 -7.15 -9.74
CA PHE A 283 -12.12 -6.47 -10.88
C PHE A 283 -11.81 -4.96 -10.98
N GLY A 284 -10.60 -4.58 -10.59
CA GLY A 284 -10.17 -3.18 -10.60
C GLY A 284 -9.73 -2.79 -12.01
N LYS A 285 -10.59 -2.07 -12.76
CA LYS A 285 -10.29 -1.63 -14.14
C LYS A 285 -8.92 -0.93 -14.25
N GLY A 286 -8.63 -0.02 -13.33
CA GLY A 286 -7.32 0.64 -13.27
C GLY A 286 -6.17 -0.32 -12.98
N SER A 287 -6.37 -1.31 -12.11
CA SER A 287 -5.34 -2.31 -11.79
C SER A 287 -5.02 -3.20 -12.99
N PHE A 288 -6.02 -3.60 -13.76
CA PHE A 288 -5.81 -4.32 -15.02
C PHE A 288 -5.03 -3.49 -16.03
N LEU A 289 -5.32 -2.18 -16.14
CA LEU A 289 -4.59 -1.27 -17.02
C LEU A 289 -3.12 -1.16 -16.61
N ILE A 290 -2.82 -1.04 -15.31
CA ILE A 290 -1.43 -1.04 -14.80
C ILE A 290 -0.73 -2.36 -15.08
N LEU A 291 -1.40 -3.49 -14.85
CA LEU A 291 -0.84 -4.82 -15.13
C LEU A 291 -0.52 -4.97 -16.63
N LEU A 292 -1.45 -4.55 -17.49
CA LEU A 292 -1.31 -4.57 -18.94
C LEU A 292 -0.13 -3.69 -19.37
N LEU A 293 -0.09 -2.43 -18.94
CA LEU A 293 1.04 -1.53 -19.23
C LEU A 293 2.37 -2.10 -18.75
N SER A 294 2.41 -2.74 -17.58
CA SER A 294 3.63 -3.34 -17.03
C SER A 294 4.14 -4.52 -17.85
N ILE A 295 3.25 -5.27 -18.52
CA ILE A 295 3.61 -6.37 -19.42
C ILE A 295 3.97 -5.84 -20.82
N PHE A 296 3.18 -4.90 -21.35
CA PHE A 296 3.34 -4.38 -22.71
C PHE A 296 4.49 -3.39 -22.86
N ALA A 297 4.81 -2.56 -21.86
CA ALA A 297 5.89 -1.58 -21.97
C ALA A 297 7.27 -2.23 -22.27
N PRO A 298 7.67 -3.34 -21.61
CA PRO A 298 8.88 -4.08 -21.99
C PRO A 298 8.83 -4.69 -23.39
N LEU A 299 7.67 -5.16 -23.84
CA LEU A 299 7.50 -5.79 -25.17
C LEU A 299 7.56 -4.76 -26.29
N LEU A 300 6.83 -3.65 -26.14
CA LEU A 300 6.92 -2.48 -27.03
C LEU A 300 8.35 -1.98 -27.13
N HIS A 301 9.07 -1.89 -26.00
CA HIS A 301 10.48 -1.51 -26.03
C HIS A 301 11.34 -2.50 -26.84
N ARG A 302 11.20 -3.82 -26.62
CA ARG A 302 11.94 -4.82 -27.40
C ARG A 302 11.65 -4.72 -28.88
N PHE A 303 10.40 -4.45 -29.24
CA PHE A 303 9.96 -4.25 -30.61
C PHE A 303 10.58 -2.99 -31.23
N PHE A 304 10.47 -1.83 -30.57
CA PHE A 304 11.08 -0.58 -31.03
C PHE A 304 12.61 -0.62 -31.09
N LYS A 305 13.27 -1.32 -30.17
CA LYS A 305 14.73 -1.51 -30.21
C LYS A 305 15.18 -2.36 -31.39
N LYS A 306 14.35 -3.30 -31.84
CA LYS A 306 14.64 -4.14 -33.01
C LYS A 306 14.44 -3.37 -34.33
N ILE A 307 13.55 -2.39 -34.35
CA ILE A 307 13.25 -1.54 -35.52
C ILE A 307 14.19 -0.34 -35.60
N PHE A 308 14.52 0.29 -34.46
CA PHE A 308 15.38 1.46 -34.37
C PHE A 308 16.70 1.09 -33.68
N SER A 309 17.69 0.69 -34.48
CA SER A 309 19.06 0.42 -34.02
C SER A 309 19.82 1.73 -33.76
N THR A 310 19.42 2.52 -32.77
CA THR A 310 20.18 3.71 -32.35
C THR A 310 20.85 3.48 -31.00
N ARG A 311 22.16 3.76 -30.95
CA ARG A 311 23.02 3.72 -29.75
C ARG A 311 22.45 4.56 -28.59
N LEU A 312 21.62 5.57 -28.89
CA LEU A 312 20.91 6.39 -27.89
C LEU A 312 19.89 5.59 -27.07
N LEU A 313 19.18 4.63 -27.67
CA LEU A 313 18.12 3.84 -27.03
C LEU A 313 18.62 2.90 -25.91
N LYS A 314 19.92 2.56 -25.91
CA LYS A 314 20.56 1.76 -24.84
C LYS A 314 20.71 2.54 -23.53
N ILE A 315 21.05 3.83 -23.61
CA ILE A 315 21.24 4.70 -22.43
C ILE A 315 19.89 5.13 -21.86
N THR A 316 18.93 5.47 -22.73
CA THR A 316 17.56 5.81 -22.33
C THR A 316 16.84 4.64 -21.65
N PHE A 317 17.25 3.38 -21.91
CA PHE A 317 16.62 2.18 -21.36
C PHE A 317 17.31 1.45 -20.22
N ILE A 318 18.63 1.56 -20.00
CA ILE A 318 19.16 1.30 -18.64
C ILE A 318 18.55 2.32 -17.67
N MET A 319 18.43 3.57 -18.14
CA MET A 319 17.61 4.56 -17.46
C MET A 319 16.13 4.20 -17.42
N HIS A 320 15.47 3.50 -18.35
CA HIS A 320 14.06 3.05 -18.21
C HIS A 320 13.86 1.75 -17.45
N ARG A 321 14.85 0.85 -17.34
CA ARG A 321 14.74 -0.30 -16.43
C ARG A 321 14.91 0.17 -14.99
N ILE A 322 15.83 1.11 -14.76
CA ILE A 322 15.99 1.81 -13.48
C ILE A 322 14.87 2.83 -13.30
N LYS A 323 14.43 3.57 -14.33
CA LYS A 323 13.32 4.54 -14.27
C LYS A 323 11.96 3.88 -14.19
N PHE A 324 11.67 2.73 -14.77
CA PHE A 324 10.37 2.08 -14.57
C PHE A 324 10.28 1.48 -13.16
N LEU A 325 11.42 1.09 -12.57
CA LEU A 325 11.56 0.88 -11.11
C LEU A 325 11.43 2.20 -10.32
N TYR A 326 11.86 3.32 -10.89
CA TYR A 326 11.73 4.69 -10.34
C TYR A 326 10.34 5.33 -10.60
N TYR A 327 9.54 4.83 -11.55
CA TYR A 327 8.26 5.37 -12.03
C TYR A 327 7.07 4.45 -11.71
N SER A 328 7.31 3.18 -11.39
CA SER A 328 6.36 2.41 -10.56
C SER A 328 6.33 2.93 -9.11
N PHE A 329 7.28 3.82 -8.79
CA PHE A 329 7.31 4.73 -7.65
C PHE A 329 7.57 6.20 -8.09
N HIS A 330 6.95 6.64 -9.20
CA HIS A 330 6.59 8.06 -9.38
C HIS A 330 5.09 8.25 -9.42
#